data_AF-A0A1T2KVF9-F1
#
_entry.id   AF-A0A1T2KVF9-F1
#
_cell.length_a   1.000
_cell.length_b   1.000
_cell.length_c   1.000
_cell.angle_alpha   90.00
_cell.angle_beta   90.00
_cell.angle_gamma   90.00
#
_symmetry.space_group_name_H-M   'P 1'
#
loop_
_entity.id
_entity.type
_entity.pdbx_description
1 polymer ?
#
loop_
_entity_poly.entity_id
_entity_poly.type
_entity_poly.pdbx_seq_one_letter_code
_entity_poly.pdbx_strand_id
1 'polypeptide(L)'
;MNAVISNGASIRKAMIRELSQKIFRHMCGEVHKLGFAANDVKLRVPDQAVYRLERGPASNEYSLVGDWLDERGFKLGTLLFHADGTFFVEQDIVRQHPRKAKWFVEAVSAWGRNEKIKVEARLIPMPE
;
A
#
# COMPACT_ATOMS: atom_id res chain seq x y z
N MET A 1 11.64 -11.99 24.30
CA MET A 1 10.36 -12.01 23.54
C MET A 1 10.42 -11.27 22.20
N ASN A 2 11.31 -10.30 21.98
CA ASN A 2 11.37 -9.51 20.74
C ASN A 2 11.89 -10.26 19.48
N ALA A 3 12.77 -11.26 19.65
CA ALA A 3 13.34 -11.99 18.52
C ALA A 3 12.32 -12.89 17.79
N VAL A 4 11.36 -13.47 18.51
CA VAL A 4 10.36 -14.39 17.93
C VAL A 4 9.33 -13.64 17.07
N ILE A 5 8.92 -12.44 17.50
CA ILE A 5 7.97 -11.59 16.75
C ILE A 5 8.63 -11.03 15.48
N SER A 6 9.90 -10.63 15.55
CA SER A 6 10.70 -10.19 14.40
C SER A 6 10.88 -11.31 13.36
N ASN A 7 11.08 -12.55 13.80
CA ASN A 7 11.14 -13.72 12.91
C ASN A 7 9.77 -14.01 12.24
N GLY A 8 8.67 -13.87 12.99
CA GLY A 8 7.31 -14.07 12.47
C GLY A 8 6.91 -13.09 11.37
N ALA A 9 7.25 -11.80 11.52
CA ALA A 9 7.01 -10.78 10.49
C ALA A 9 7.78 -11.09 9.20
N SER A 10 9.04 -11.52 9.32
CA SER A 10 9.89 -11.87 8.18
C SER A 10 9.34 -13.08 7.40
N ILE A 11 8.90 -14.12 8.11
CA ILE A 11 8.24 -15.29 7.49
C ILE A 11 6.95 -14.88 6.78
N ARG A 12 6.08 -14.10 7.43
CA ARG A 12 4.83 -13.62 6.82
C ARG A 12 5.09 -12.75 5.60
N LYS A 13 6.10 -11.87 5.63
CA LYS A 13 6.53 -11.07 4.47
C LYS A 13 6.94 -11.96 3.30
N ALA A 14 7.73 -13.01 3.55
CA ALA A 14 8.13 -13.96 2.51
C ALA A 14 6.91 -14.67 1.88
N MET A 15 5.93 -15.09 2.69
CA MET A 15 4.71 -15.74 2.20
C MET A 15 3.86 -14.85 1.28
N ILE A 16 3.80 -13.54 1.55
CA ILE A 16 2.98 -12.59 0.77
C ILE A 16 3.75 -11.95 -0.39
N ARG A 17 5.02 -12.30 -0.60
CA ARG A 17 5.92 -11.60 -1.54
C ARG A 17 5.35 -11.52 -2.96
N GLU A 18 4.86 -12.63 -3.49
CA GLU A 18 4.30 -12.66 -4.85
C GLU A 18 3.01 -11.84 -4.94
N LEU A 19 2.14 -11.93 -3.93
CA LEU A 19 0.90 -11.16 -3.87
C LEU A 19 1.17 -9.66 -3.77
N SER A 20 2.09 -9.22 -2.90
CA SER A 20 2.42 -7.81 -2.74
C SER A 20 3.05 -7.21 -3.99
N GLN A 21 3.88 -7.98 -4.72
CA GLN A 21 4.39 -7.58 -6.02
C GLN A 21 3.30 -7.48 -7.09
N LYS A 22 2.33 -8.40 -7.11
CA LYS A 22 1.15 -8.30 -8.00
C LYS A 22 0.35 -7.04 -7.69
N ILE A 23 0.03 -6.79 -6.42
CA ILE A 23 -0.68 -5.58 -5.99
C ILE A 23 0.06 -4.32 -6.44
N PHE A 24 1.37 -4.25 -6.21
CA PHE A 24 2.21 -3.13 -6.65
C PHE A 24 2.11 -2.89 -8.15
N ARG A 25 2.19 -3.94 -8.99
CA ARG A 25 2.04 -3.80 -10.44
C ARG A 25 0.66 -3.26 -10.84
N HIS A 26 -0.41 -3.71 -10.19
CA HIS A 26 -1.75 -3.19 -10.45
C HIS A 26 -1.87 -1.71 -10.04
N MET A 27 -1.30 -1.31 -8.90
CA MET A 27 -1.25 0.09 -8.47
C MET A 27 -0.46 0.97 -9.44
N CYS A 28 0.70 0.53 -9.91
CA CYS A 28 1.45 1.23 -10.96
C CYS A 28 0.62 1.39 -12.24
N GLY A 29 -0.11 0.34 -12.65
CA GLY A 29 -1.01 0.40 -13.80
C GLY A 29 -2.12 1.43 -13.63
N GLU A 30 -2.70 1.53 -12.44
CA GLU A 30 -3.72 2.54 -12.13
C GLU A 30 -3.16 3.97 -12.18
N VAL A 31 -2.00 4.20 -11.56
CA VAL A 31 -1.31 5.50 -11.62
C VAL A 31 -0.96 5.89 -13.05
N HIS A 32 -0.55 4.92 -13.87
CA HIS A 32 -0.24 5.16 -15.28
C HIS A 32 -1.47 5.65 -16.07
N LYS A 33 -2.67 5.11 -15.80
CA LYS A 33 -3.92 5.56 -16.45
C LYS A 33 -4.27 7.01 -16.16
N LEU A 34 -3.85 7.55 -15.01
CA LEU A 34 -4.04 8.97 -14.66
C LEU A 34 -3.27 9.91 -15.58
N GLY A 35 -2.20 9.40 -16.22
CA GLY A 35 -1.43 10.13 -17.23
C GLY A 35 -0.29 10.99 -16.67
N PHE A 36 0.23 10.66 -15.49
CA PHE A 36 1.46 11.25 -14.95
C PHE A 36 2.68 10.92 -15.82
N ALA A 37 3.68 11.81 -15.88
CA ALA A 37 4.96 11.47 -16.48
C ALA A 37 5.71 10.45 -15.60
N ALA A 38 6.65 9.71 -16.19
CA ALA A 38 7.32 8.58 -15.53
C ALA A 38 8.01 8.93 -14.19
N ASN A 39 8.37 10.19 -13.99
CA ASN A 39 9.08 10.66 -12.79
C ASN A 39 8.20 11.49 -11.84
N ASP A 40 6.93 11.78 -12.17
CA ASP A 40 6.07 12.63 -11.35
C ASP A 40 5.58 11.92 -10.09
N VAL A 41 5.31 10.61 -10.23
CA VAL A 41 4.79 9.76 -9.17
C VAL A 41 5.57 8.45 -9.18
N LYS A 42 6.31 8.19 -8.09
CA LYS A 42 7.06 6.97 -7.89
C LYS A 42 6.54 6.24 -6.66
N LEU A 43 5.70 5.24 -6.88
CA LEU A 43 5.27 4.34 -5.82
C LEU A 43 6.47 3.56 -5.26
N ARG A 44 6.46 3.34 -3.95
CA ARG A 44 7.44 2.52 -3.22
C ARG A 44 7.13 1.05 -3.42
N VAL A 45 8.16 0.25 -3.63
CA VAL A 45 8.01 -1.20 -3.76
C VAL A 45 7.71 -1.82 -2.39
N PRO A 46 7.01 -2.97 -2.30
CA PRO A 46 6.71 -3.62 -1.03
C PRO A 46 7.95 -3.87 -0.15
N ASP A 47 9.10 -4.19 -0.76
CA ASP A 47 10.32 -4.48 -0.02
C ASP A 47 10.91 -3.29 0.76
N GLN A 48 10.51 -2.07 0.39
CA GLN A 48 10.90 -0.83 1.08
C GLN A 48 10.07 -0.55 2.34
N ALA A 49 8.99 -1.29 2.59
CA ALA A 49 8.17 -1.10 3.78
C ALA A 49 8.81 -1.72 5.03
N VAL A 50 8.58 -1.09 6.17
CA VAL A 50 8.94 -1.61 7.49
C VAL A 50 7.76 -2.44 8.01
N TYR A 51 8.00 -3.73 8.22
CA TYR A 51 6.94 -4.68 8.58
C TYR A 51 6.92 -5.03 10.06
N ARG A 52 5.71 -5.24 10.59
CA ARG A 52 5.44 -5.76 11.93
C ARG A 52 4.20 -6.64 11.93
N LEU A 53 4.05 -7.46 12.96
CA LEU A 53 2.82 -8.17 13.24
C LEU A 53 1.97 -7.37 14.22
N GLU A 54 0.71 -7.15 13.89
CA GLU A 54 -0.26 -6.52 14.79
C GLU A 54 -1.39 -7.50 15.09
N ARG A 55 -1.78 -7.60 16.36
CA ARG A 55 -2.88 -8.49 16.78
C ARG A 55 -4.20 -7.76 16.60
N GLY A 56 -5.14 -8.39 15.88
CA GLY A 56 -6.49 -7.86 15.75
C GLY A 56 -7.20 -7.88 17.12
N PRO A 57 -7.91 -6.81 17.52
CA PRO A 57 -8.58 -6.77 18.82
C PRO A 57 -9.69 -7.81 18.98
N ALA A 58 -10.26 -8.31 17.87
CA ALA A 58 -11.43 -9.21 17.88
C ALA A 58 -11.09 -10.70 17.63
N SER A 59 -10.03 -11.03 16.89
CA SER A 59 -9.83 -12.40 16.36
C SER A 59 -8.66 -13.17 16.97
N ASN A 60 -7.86 -12.59 17.88
CA ASN A 60 -6.58 -13.17 18.34
C ASN A 60 -5.57 -13.49 17.23
N GLU A 61 -5.89 -13.20 15.97
CA GLU A 61 -5.02 -13.43 14.82
C GLU A 61 -4.13 -12.22 14.57
N TYR A 62 -2.94 -12.49 14.04
CA TYR A 62 -1.98 -11.46 13.67
C TYR A 62 -2.14 -11.09 12.20
N SER A 63 -2.29 -9.80 11.94
CA SER A 63 -2.14 -9.20 10.62
C SER A 63 -0.69 -8.78 10.40
N LEU A 64 -0.22 -8.91 9.16
CA LEU A 64 1.06 -8.33 8.76
C LEU A 64 0.81 -6.90 8.30
N VAL A 65 1.45 -5.93 8.97
CA VAL A 65 1.35 -4.51 8.67
C VAL A 65 2.71 -4.03 8.20
N GLY A 66 2.76 -3.38 7.05
CA GLY A 66 3.93 -2.72 6.51
C GLY A 66 3.65 -1.22 6.34
N ASP A 67 4.58 -0.37 6.75
CA ASP A 67 4.49 1.07 6.47
C ASP A 67 5.65 1.51 5.58
N TRP A 68 5.34 2.28 4.53
CA TRP A 68 6.36 3.02 3.80
C TRP A 68 6.60 4.34 4.53
N LEU A 69 7.87 4.66 4.77
CA LEU A 69 8.26 5.86 5.49
C LEU A 69 9.13 6.75 4.58
N ASP A 70 9.05 8.07 4.77
CA ASP A 70 10.02 9.01 4.23
C ASP A 70 11.31 9.02 5.08
N GLU A 71 12.29 9.82 4.66
CA GLU A 71 13.59 9.94 5.34
C GLU A 71 13.48 10.50 6.78
N ARG A 72 12.37 11.18 7.09
CA ARG A 72 12.07 11.76 8.40
C ARG A 72 11.18 10.85 9.25
N GLY A 73 10.81 9.68 8.74
CA GLY A 73 9.95 8.72 9.41
C GLY A 73 8.44 8.98 9.27
N PHE A 74 8.02 9.94 8.43
CA PHE A 74 6.60 10.15 8.13
C PHE A 74 6.09 9.06 7.20
N LYS A 75 4.86 8.64 7.45
CA LYS A 75 4.20 7.59 6.70
C LYS A 75 3.77 8.10 5.32
N LEU A 76 4.08 7.31 4.29
CA LEU A 76 3.74 7.53 2.88
C LEU A 76 2.69 6.51 2.37
N GLY A 77 2.23 5.61 3.25
CA GLY A 77 1.29 4.56 2.92
C GLY A 77 1.43 3.31 3.80
N THR A 78 0.59 2.31 3.54
CA THR A 78 0.52 1.05 4.30
C THR A 78 0.25 -0.14 3.40
N LEU A 79 0.75 -1.31 3.81
CA LEU A 79 0.22 -2.61 3.45
C LEU A 79 -0.36 -3.29 4.69
N LEU A 80 -1.55 -3.85 4.58
CA LEU A 80 -2.23 -4.61 5.61
C LEU A 80 -2.69 -5.93 5.03
N PHE A 81 -2.16 -7.03 5.55
CA PHE A 81 -2.55 -8.38 5.18
C PHE A 81 -3.12 -9.11 6.39
N HIS A 82 -4.40 -9.45 6.32
CA HIS A 82 -5.09 -10.19 7.35
C HIS A 82 -4.85 -11.70 7.22
N ALA A 83 -5.05 -12.43 8.31
CA ALA A 83 -4.84 -13.88 8.34
C ALA A 83 -5.88 -14.64 7.50
N ASP A 84 -7.07 -14.07 7.27
CA ASP A 84 -8.14 -14.65 6.45
C ASP A 84 -7.95 -14.48 4.92
N GLY A 85 -6.81 -13.90 4.53
CA GLY A 85 -6.40 -13.63 3.16
C GLY A 85 -6.93 -12.32 2.58
N THR A 86 -7.69 -11.52 3.34
CA THR A 86 -8.06 -10.17 2.93
C THR A 86 -6.88 -9.21 3.08
N PHE A 87 -6.87 -8.15 2.28
CA PHE A 87 -5.81 -7.14 2.34
C PHE A 87 -6.31 -5.75 1.95
N PHE A 88 -5.59 -4.75 2.43
CA PHE A 88 -5.69 -3.36 2.04
C PHE A 88 -4.28 -2.78 1.89
N VAL A 89 -4.05 -2.03 0.81
CA VAL A 89 -2.78 -1.38 0.52
C VAL A 89 -3.08 0.03 0.03
N GLU A 90 -2.35 1.02 0.51
CA GLU A 90 -2.50 2.41 0.10
C GLU A 90 -1.15 3.10 0.04
N GLN A 91 -0.95 3.94 -0.97
CA GLN A 91 0.19 4.85 -1.06
C GLN A 91 -0.26 6.25 -1.44
N ASP A 92 0.34 7.22 -0.77
CA ASP A 92 0.16 8.63 -1.04
C ASP A 92 0.74 8.99 -2.42
N ILE A 93 -0.02 9.78 -3.18
CA ILE A 93 0.43 10.39 -4.44
C ILE A 93 0.61 11.89 -4.22
N VAL A 94 -0.42 12.56 -3.68
CA VAL A 94 -0.40 13.96 -3.27
C VAL A 94 0.12 14.87 -4.40
N ARG A 95 -0.56 14.81 -5.55
CA ARG A 95 -0.27 15.60 -6.75
C ARG A 95 -1.55 16.09 -7.41
N GLN A 96 -1.49 17.25 -8.06
CA GLN A 96 -2.56 17.69 -8.95
C GLN A 96 -2.72 16.71 -10.12
N HIS A 97 -3.96 16.46 -10.54
CA HIS A 97 -4.22 15.54 -11.63
C HIS A 97 -3.73 16.15 -12.97
N PRO A 98 -2.87 15.45 -13.74
CA PRO A 98 -2.14 16.04 -14.87
C PRO A 98 -3.04 16.46 -16.03
N ARG A 99 -4.22 15.85 -16.17
CA ARG A 99 -5.21 16.14 -17.22
C ARG A 99 -6.50 16.79 -16.73
N LYS A 100 -6.63 17.03 -15.42
CA LYS A 100 -7.88 17.51 -14.79
C LYS A 100 -7.53 18.55 -13.73
N ALA A 101 -7.31 19.79 -14.16
CA ALA A 101 -6.77 20.86 -13.30
C ALA A 101 -7.58 21.10 -12.00
N LYS A 102 -8.89 20.82 -11.99
CA LYS A 102 -9.76 20.94 -10.81
C LYS A 102 -9.71 19.74 -9.85
N TRP A 103 -8.82 18.78 -10.08
CA TRP A 103 -8.75 17.54 -9.31
C TRP A 103 -7.35 17.31 -8.77
N PHE A 104 -7.31 16.76 -7.57
CA PHE A 104 -6.11 16.34 -6.88
C PHE A 104 -6.14 14.83 -6.68
N VAL A 105 -5.02 14.18 -6.95
CA VAL A 105 -4.82 12.75 -6.70
C VAL A 105 -4.22 12.62 -5.31
N GLU A 106 -5.02 12.18 -4.35
CA GLU A 106 -4.58 12.04 -2.97
C GLU A 106 -3.71 10.79 -2.82
N ALA A 107 -4.24 9.64 -3.22
CA ALA A 107 -3.61 8.34 -3.01
C ALA A 107 -4.05 7.34 -4.09
N VAL A 108 -3.37 6.20 -4.13
CA VAL A 108 -3.85 5.00 -4.81
C VAL A 108 -3.99 3.88 -3.79
N SER A 109 -5.12 3.20 -3.83
CA SER A 109 -5.44 2.13 -2.89
C SER A 109 -5.76 0.84 -3.65
N ALA A 110 -5.43 -0.29 -3.04
CA ALA A 110 -5.74 -1.62 -3.53
C ALA A 110 -6.32 -2.46 -2.39
N TRP A 111 -7.35 -3.24 -2.68
CA TRP A 111 -7.97 -4.11 -1.69
C TRP A 111 -8.51 -5.37 -2.35
N GLY A 112 -8.73 -6.39 -1.53
CA GLY A 112 -9.26 -7.64 -2.04
C GLY A 112 -9.02 -8.82 -1.13
N ARG A 113 -9.02 -10.00 -1.74
CA ARG A 113 -8.82 -11.26 -1.03
C ARG A 113 -8.07 -12.24 -1.93
N ASN A 114 -6.99 -12.82 -1.39
CA ASN A 114 -6.11 -13.73 -2.12
C ASN A 114 -5.67 -13.08 -3.45
N GLU A 115 -5.94 -13.73 -4.59
CA GLU A 115 -5.57 -13.27 -5.93
C GLU A 115 -6.55 -12.26 -6.56
N LYS A 116 -7.67 -11.97 -5.90
CA LYS A 116 -8.66 -11.00 -6.42
C LYS A 116 -8.29 -9.60 -5.95
N ILE A 117 -7.67 -8.81 -6.84
CA ILE A 117 -7.16 -7.47 -6.55
C ILE A 117 -8.04 -6.42 -7.23
N LYS A 118 -8.59 -5.49 -6.44
CA LYS A 118 -9.18 -4.23 -6.93
C LYS A 118 -8.21 -3.09 -6.64
N VAL A 119 -8.17 -2.10 -7.52
CA VAL A 119 -7.32 -0.91 -7.39
C VAL A 119 -8.10 0.32 -7.82
N GLU A 120 -7.94 1.42 -7.11
CA GLU A 120 -8.57 2.70 -7.41
C GLU A 120 -7.66 3.85 -6.97
N ALA A 121 -7.61 4.91 -7.77
CA ALA A 121 -7.02 6.18 -7.37
C ALA A 121 -8.07 7.06 -6.69
N ARG A 122 -7.73 7.62 -5.52
CA ARG A 122 -8.61 8.55 -4.82
C ARG A 122 -8.40 9.96 -5.35
N LEU A 123 -9.47 10.50 -5.91
CA LEU A 123 -9.52 11.85 -6.48
C LEU A 123 -10.36 12.75 -5.59
N ILE A 124 -9.84 13.92 -5.25
CA ILE A 124 -10.58 14.96 -4.53
C ILE A 124 -10.69 16.21 -5.39
N PRO A 125 -11.82 16.93 -5.36
CA PRO A 125 -11.94 18.21 -6.03
C PRO A 125 -11.04 19.23 -5.32
N MET A 126 -10.35 20.08 -6.10
CA MET A 126 -9.61 21.21 -5.54
C MET A 126 -10.58 22.36 -5.23
N PRO A 127 -10.38 23.09 -4.12
CA PRO A 127 -11.15 24.29 -3.84
C PRO A 127 -10.94 25.34 -4.93
N GLU A 128 -11.96 26.17 -5.15
CA GLU A 128 -11.95 27.27 -6.12
C GLU A 128 -11.06 28.44 -5.69
#